data_AF-S2R031-F1
#
_entry.id   AF-S2R031-F1
#
_cell.length_a   1.000
_cell.length_b   1.000
_cell.length_c   1.000
_cell.angle_alpha   90.00
_cell.angle_beta   90.00
_cell.angle_gamma   90.00
#
_symmetry.space_group_name_H-M   'P 1'
#
loop_
_entity.id
_entity.type
_entity.pdbx_description
1 polymer ?
#
loop_
_entity_poly.entity_id
_entity_poly.type
_entity_poly.pdbx_seq_one_letter_code
_entity_poly.pdbx_strand_id
1 'polypeptide(L)'
;MVAPTGAMSFNTASAAANAGINMPIAFLLGGIGVLFVAISFVELGKRIPGDGSAYAYNAKALGEKAGFISGWLLVLTYVTFVFSSGAIVGNFADVFLSHLGIHLPVNLYNIIVLLLGGWLSHKG
;
A
#
# COMPACT_ATOMS: atom_id res chain seq x y z
N MET A 1 -4.90 -6.84 9.06
CA MET A 1 -4.39 -8.12 8.51
C MET A 1 -4.69 -8.33 7.02
N VAL A 2 -5.38 -7.40 6.33
CA VAL A 2 -5.69 -7.53 4.88
C VAL A 2 -4.52 -7.16 3.97
N ALA A 3 -3.56 -6.36 4.45
CA ALA A 3 -2.49 -5.81 3.61
C ALA A 3 -1.58 -6.86 2.94
N PRO A 4 -1.09 -7.93 3.61
CA PRO A 4 -0.22 -8.90 2.96
C PRO A 4 -0.98 -9.73 1.93
N THR A 5 -2.16 -10.23 2.29
CA THR A 5 -2.97 -11.08 1.40
C THR A 5 -3.47 -10.30 0.20
N GLY A 6 -3.95 -9.06 0.38
CA GLY A 6 -4.41 -8.20 -0.71
C GLY A 6 -3.28 -7.80 -1.66
N ALA A 7 -2.11 -7.43 -1.13
CA ALA A 7 -0.95 -7.14 -1.96
C ALA A 7 -0.56 -8.36 -2.82
N MET A 8 -0.56 -9.56 -2.24
CA MET A 8 -0.27 -10.79 -2.99
C MET A 8 -1.34 -11.07 -4.04
N SER A 9 -2.63 -11.01 -3.71
CA SER A 9 -3.70 -11.34 -4.66
C SER A 9 -3.71 -10.46 -5.90
N PHE A 10 -3.38 -9.17 -5.78
CA PHE A 10 -3.40 -8.24 -6.92
C PHE A 10 -2.04 -8.07 -7.62
N ASN A 11 -0.91 -8.09 -6.90
CA ASN A 11 0.41 -7.95 -7.53
C ASN A 11 0.99 -9.26 -8.07
N THR A 12 0.61 -10.43 -7.54
CA THR A 12 1.24 -11.70 -7.97
C THR A 12 0.96 -12.03 -9.43
N ALA A 13 -0.23 -11.73 -9.95
CA ALA A 13 -0.56 -11.94 -11.36
C ALA A 13 0.33 -11.09 -12.28
N SER A 14 0.52 -9.80 -11.96
CA SER A 14 1.40 -8.92 -12.72
C SER A 14 2.88 -9.30 -12.56
N ALA A 15 3.30 -9.73 -11.36
CA ALA A 15 4.66 -10.19 -11.12
C ALA A 15 4.96 -11.50 -11.85
N ALA A 16 4.01 -12.43 -11.91
CA ALA A 16 4.14 -13.69 -12.64
C ALA A 16 4.23 -13.44 -14.15
N ALA A 17 3.49 -12.47 -14.70
CA ALA A 17 3.60 -12.09 -16.11
C ALA A 17 4.99 -11.56 -16.48
N ASN A 18 5.64 -10.81 -15.57
CA ASN A 18 6.95 -10.20 -15.83
C ASN A 18 8.14 -11.11 -15.46
N ALA A 19 8.06 -11.85 -14.35
CA ALA A 19 9.17 -12.62 -13.79
C ALA A 19 9.07 -14.13 -14.06
N GLY A 20 7.90 -14.64 -14.44
CA GLY A 20 7.68 -16.06 -14.74
C GLY A 20 8.13 -17.00 -13.62
N ILE A 21 8.90 -18.03 -13.97
CA ILE A 21 9.48 -19.01 -13.04
C ILE A 21 10.38 -18.39 -11.96
N ASN A 22 10.95 -17.21 -12.20
CA ASN A 22 11.85 -16.54 -11.26
C ASN A 22 11.11 -15.73 -10.17
N MET A 23 9.77 -15.68 -10.22
CA MET A 23 8.94 -14.96 -9.26
C MET A 23 9.23 -15.33 -7.79
N PRO A 24 9.35 -16.62 -7.39
CA PRO A 24 9.64 -16.98 -6.00
C PRO A 24 10.96 -16.41 -5.47
N ILE A 25 11.99 -16.31 -6.32
CA ILE A 25 13.30 -15.75 -5.95
C ILE A 25 13.18 -14.25 -5.67
N ALA A 26 12.40 -13.52 -6.48
CA ALA A 26 12.12 -12.10 -6.26
C ALA A 26 11.38 -11.87 -4.92
N PHE A 27 10.41 -12.73 -4.59
CA PHE A 27 9.70 -12.66 -3.31
C PHE A 27 10.61 -12.98 -2.12
N LEU A 28 11.51 -13.96 -2.24
CA LEU A 28 12.49 -14.28 -1.19
C LEU A 28 13.43 -13.09 -0.92
N LEU A 29 13.99 -12.49 -1.98
CA LEU A 29 14.86 -11.31 -1.85
C LEU A 29 14.11 -10.12 -1.25
N GLY A 30 12.87 -9.87 -1.69
CA GLY A 30 12.01 -8.84 -1.10
C GLY A 30 11.72 -9.09 0.38
N GLY A 31 11.43 -10.35 0.75
CA GLY A 31 11.21 -10.76 2.13
C GLY A 31 12.43 -10.51 3.02
N ILE A 32 13.63 -10.87 2.55
CA ILE A 32 14.88 -10.59 3.27
C ILE A 32 15.07 -9.07 3.47
N GLY A 33 14.79 -8.26 2.45
CA GLY A 33 14.84 -6.80 2.56
C GLY A 33 13.90 -6.25 3.65
N VAL A 34 12.66 -6.73 3.67
CA VAL A 34 11.66 -6.33 4.69
C VAL A 34 12.06 -6.80 6.10
N LEU A 35 12.70 -7.97 6.23
CA LEU A 35 13.20 -8.46 7.51
C LEU A 35 14.26 -7.53 8.10
N PHE A 36 15.22 -7.07 7.29
CA PHE A 36 16.21 -6.10 7.75
C PHE A 36 15.57 -4.80 8.25
N VAL A 37 14.59 -4.27 7.50
CA VAL A 37 13.82 -3.08 7.90
C VAL A 37 13.09 -3.33 9.23
N ALA A 38 12.41 -4.47 9.37
CA ALA A 38 11.69 -4.82 10.58
C ALA A 38 12.61 -4.88 11.81
N ILE A 39 13.80 -5.47 11.67
CA ILE A 39 14.79 -5.53 12.75
C ILE A 39 15.24 -4.11 13.15
N SER A 40 15.50 -3.22 12.19
CA SER A 40 15.84 -1.83 12.48
C SER A 40 14.74 -1.11 13.27
N PHE A 41 13.47 -1.30 12.89
CA PHE A 41 12.34 -0.73 13.63
C PHE A 41 12.20 -1.31 15.04
N VAL A 42 12.43 -2.61 15.23
CA VAL A 42 12.38 -3.26 16.55
C VAL A 42 13.47 -2.70 17.47
N GLU A 43 14.71 -2.57 16.99
CA GLU A 43 15.80 -1.99 17.77
C GLU A 43 15.56 -0.52 18.13
N LEU A 44 15.00 0.24 17.20
CA LEU A 44 14.69 1.64 17.43
C LEU A 44 13.50 1.83 18.39
N GLY A 45 12.51 0.95 18.31
CA GLY A 45 11.37 0.88 19.23
C GLY A 45 11.76 0.53 20.67
N LYS A 46 12.76 -0.34 20.87
CA LYS A 46 13.32 -0.63 22.21
C LYS A 46 14.03 0.58 22.82
N ARG A 47 14.69 1.41 22.00
CA ARG A 47 15.47 2.57 22.45
C ARG A 47 14.62 3.80 22.73
N ILE A 48 13.47 3.93 22.06
CA ILE A 48 12.59 5.09 22.17
C ILE A 48 11.20 4.63 22.67
N PRO A 49 11.02 4.48 23.99
CA PRO A 49 9.71 4.19 24.55
C PRO A 49 8.80 5.42 24.43
N GLY A 50 7.62 5.27 23.80
CA GLY A 50 6.53 6.26 23.86
C GLY A 50 6.10 6.91 22.54
N ASP A 51 6.90 6.86 21.47
CA ASP A 51 6.53 7.43 20.17
C ASP A 51 6.35 6.33 19.12
N GLY A 52 5.10 5.98 18.78
CA GLY A 52 4.80 4.82 17.91
C GLY A 52 4.87 5.07 16.40
N SER A 53 5.33 6.23 15.93
CA SER A 53 5.30 6.58 14.50
C SER A 53 6.68 6.56 13.86
N ALA A 54 6.76 6.04 12.62
CA ALA A 54 7.99 6.02 11.81
C ALA A 54 8.64 7.40 11.68
N TYR A 55 7.83 8.47 11.69
CA TYR A 55 8.30 9.85 11.72
C TYR A 55 9.16 10.15 12.96
N ALA A 56 8.64 9.82 14.15
CA ALA A 56 9.31 10.12 15.41
C ALA A 56 10.56 9.27 15.61
N TYR A 57 10.52 8.02 15.16
CA TYR A 57 11.69 7.14 15.11
C TYR A 57 12.81 7.71 14.22
N ASN A 58 12.49 8.12 12.99
CA ASN A 58 13.48 8.69 12.06
C ASN A 58 13.99 10.05 12.51
N ALA A 59 13.13 10.89 13.10
CA ALA A 59 13.52 12.20 13.64
C ALA A 59 14.54 12.06 14.78
N LYS A 60 14.36 11.09 15.70
CA LYS A 60 15.29 10.82 16.80
C LYS A 60 16.56 10.08 16.35
N ALA A 61 16.47 9.20 15.35
CA ALA A 61 17.62 8.42 14.89
C ALA A 61 18.58 9.20 13.96
N LEU A 62 18.02 9.99 13.05
CA LEU A 62 18.74 10.59 11.91
C LEU A 62 18.66 12.13 11.90
N GLY A 63 17.93 12.73 12.84
CA GLY A 63 17.74 14.17 12.98
C GLY A 63 16.45 14.69 12.34
N GLU A 64 16.13 15.96 12.64
CA GLU A 64 14.85 16.61 12.31
C GLU A 64 14.55 16.65 10.81
N LYS A 65 15.58 16.82 9.96
CA LYS A 65 15.43 16.81 8.49
C LYS A 65 14.99 15.45 7.95
N ALA A 66 15.55 14.35 8.47
CA ALA A 66 15.18 13.00 8.08
C ALA A 66 13.78 12.64 8.60
N GLY A 67 13.45 13.11 9.81
CA GLY A 67 12.08 13.09 10.33
C GLY A 67 11.10 13.74 9.37
N PHE A 68 11.32 15.00 8.99
CA PHE A 68 10.46 15.75 8.07
C PHE A 68 10.25 15.03 6.72
N ILE A 69 11.32 14.55 6.10
CA ILE A 69 11.24 13.77 4.85
C ILE A 69 10.40 12.51 5.05
N SER A 70 10.62 11.77 6.15
CA SER A 70 9.83 10.57 6.43
C SER A 70 8.36 10.87 6.68
N GLY A 71 8.01 12.03 7.25
CA GLY A 71 6.63 12.48 7.39
C GLY A 71 5.96 12.71 6.04
N TRP A 72 6.65 13.41 5.11
CA TRP A 72 6.17 13.58 3.74
C TRP A 72 6.04 12.26 2.99
N LEU A 73 7.00 11.36 3.13
CA LEU A 73 6.93 10.01 2.54
C LEU A 73 5.74 9.23 3.10
N LEU A 74 5.45 9.35 4.39
CA LEU A 74 4.30 8.71 5.02
C LEU A 74 3.00 9.23 4.42
N VAL A 75 2.86 10.56 4.29
CA VAL A 75 1.68 11.18 3.66
C VAL A 75 1.53 10.72 2.21
N LEU A 76 2.60 10.77 1.40
CA LEU A 76 2.57 10.31 0.01
C LEU A 76 2.23 8.82 -0.09
N THR A 77 2.73 8.01 0.83
CA THR A 77 2.40 6.58 0.90
C THR A 77 0.91 6.38 1.16
N TYR A 78 0.32 7.09 2.12
CA TYR A 78 -1.11 7.01 2.40
C TYR A 78 -1.96 7.47 1.21
N VAL A 79 -1.59 8.59 0.59
CA VAL A 79 -2.29 9.13 -0.59
C VAL A 79 -2.24 8.13 -1.75
N THR A 80 -1.06 7.58 -2.05
CA THR A 80 -0.88 6.59 -3.10
C THR A 80 -1.65 5.31 -2.80
N PHE A 81 -1.71 4.90 -1.53
CA PHE A 81 -2.45 3.72 -1.11
C PHE A 81 -3.96 3.88 -1.32
N VAL A 82 -4.52 5.06 -1.04
CA VAL A 82 -5.94 5.36 -1.30
C VAL A 82 -6.24 5.31 -2.79
N PHE A 83 -5.42 5.95 -3.63
CA PHE A 83 -5.62 5.93 -5.08
C PHE A 83 -5.49 4.53 -5.67
N SER A 84 -4.46 3.78 -5.25
CA SER A 84 -4.24 2.40 -5.70
C SER A 84 -5.39 1.48 -5.29
N SER A 85 -5.84 1.55 -4.03
CA SER A 85 -6.98 0.76 -3.55
C SER A 85 -8.26 1.08 -4.32
N GLY A 86 -8.50 2.37 -4.59
CA GLY A 86 -9.64 2.81 -5.41
C GLY A 86 -9.59 2.24 -6.83
N ALA A 87 -8.42 2.24 -7.47
CA ALA A 87 -8.24 1.69 -8.81
C ALA A 87 -8.43 0.16 -8.87
N ILE A 88 -8.04 -0.58 -7.82
CA ILE A 88 -8.24 -2.03 -7.74
C ILE A 88 -9.72 -2.38 -7.64
N VAL A 89 -10.45 -1.72 -6.73
CA VAL A 89 -11.90 -1.86 -6.62
C VAL A 89 -12.55 -1.46 -7.94
N GLY A 90 -12.03 -0.38 -8.54
CA GLY A 90 -12.18 0.09 -9.91
C GLY A 90 -12.29 -1.02 -10.94
N ASN A 91 -11.16 -1.70 -11.12
CA ASN A 91 -11.00 -2.77 -12.07
C ASN A 91 -11.91 -3.98 -11.76
N PHE A 92 -12.06 -4.33 -10.48
CA PHE A 92 -12.84 -5.49 -10.09
C PHE A 92 -14.32 -5.38 -10.49
N ALA A 93 -14.94 -4.22 -10.28
CA ALA A 93 -16.35 -4.11 -10.66
C ALA A 93 -16.56 -3.87 -12.14
N ASP A 94 -15.59 -3.31 -12.86
CA ASP A 94 -15.64 -3.30 -14.33
C ASP A 94 -15.68 -4.73 -14.88
N VAL A 95 -14.81 -5.61 -14.36
CA VAL A 95 -14.85 -7.04 -14.69
C VAL A 95 -16.18 -7.67 -14.25
N PHE A 96 -16.71 -7.35 -13.08
CA PHE A 96 -17.99 -7.91 -12.62
C PHE A 96 -19.19 -7.44 -13.47
N LEU A 97 -19.26 -6.15 -13.83
CA LEU A 97 -20.35 -5.56 -14.61
C LEU A 97 -20.27 -5.94 -16.10
N SER A 98 -19.07 -6.16 -16.64
CA SER A 98 -18.91 -6.70 -17.99
C SER A 98 -19.46 -8.12 -18.12
N HIS A 99 -19.38 -8.95 -17.07
CA HIS A 99 -20.06 -10.26 -17.05
C HIS A 99 -21.59 -10.13 -17.03
N LEU A 100 -22.14 -8.99 -16.59
CA LEU A 100 -23.57 -8.67 -16.61
C LEU A 100 -24.01 -7.96 -17.90
N GLY A 101 -23.10 -7.75 -18.87
CA GLY A 101 -23.38 -7.12 -20.16
C GLY A 101 -23.50 -5.58 -20.12
N ILE A 102 -23.10 -4.95 -19.01
CA ILE A 102 -23.13 -3.50 -18.85
C ILE A 102 -21.73 -2.94 -19.13
N HIS A 103 -21.55 -2.33 -20.31
CA HIS A 103 -20.30 -1.64 -20.67
C HIS A 103 -20.41 -0.16 -20.31
N LEU A 104 -19.99 0.21 -19.09
CA LEU A 104 -19.76 1.61 -18.72
C LEU A 104 -18.27 1.95 -18.87
N PRO A 105 -17.91 3.22 -19.15
CA PRO A 105 -16.51 3.63 -19.19
C PRO A 105 -15.86 3.53 -17.80
N VAL A 106 -14.75 2.80 -17.71
CA VAL A 106 -13.94 2.55 -16.49
C VAL A 106 -13.68 3.82 -15.66
N ASN A 107 -13.49 4.96 -16.31
CA ASN A 107 -13.23 6.24 -15.65
C ASN A 107 -14.39 6.68 -14.73
N LEU A 108 -15.64 6.41 -15.13
CA LEU A 108 -16.81 6.78 -14.33
C LEU A 108 -16.91 5.91 -13.08
N TYR A 109 -16.58 4.62 -13.20
CA TYR A 109 -16.58 3.71 -12.07
C TYR A 109 -15.49 4.06 -11.04
N ASN A 110 -14.28 4.38 -11.49
CA ASN A 110 -13.19 4.84 -10.60
C ASN A 110 -13.57 6.11 -9.82
N ILE A 111 -14.24 7.07 -10.48
CA ILE A 111 -14.72 8.30 -9.82
C ILE A 111 -15.80 7.98 -8.78
N ILE A 112 -16.75 7.10 -9.09
CA ILE A 112 -17.82 6.70 -8.17
C ILE A 112 -17.25 6.01 -6.93
N VAL A 113 -16.28 5.09 -7.10
CA VAL A 113 -15.62 4.40 -5.98
C VAL A 113 -14.86 5.36 -5.09
N LEU A 114 -14.12 6.31 -5.68
CA LEU A 114 -13.39 7.33 -4.91
C LEU A 114 -14.34 8.26 -4.15
N LEU A 115 -15.46 8.66 -4.75
CA LEU A 115 -16.47 9.50 -4.10
C LEU A 115 -17.21 8.76 -2.98
N LEU A 116 -17.61 7.50 -3.21
CA LEU A 116 -18.25 6.67 -2.20
C LEU A 116 -17.29 6.32 -1.06
N GLY A 117 -16.04 5.98 -1.37
CA GLY A 117 -14.99 5.72 -0.39
C GLY A 117 -14.68 6.95 0.46
N GLY A 118 -14.62 8.13 -0.17
CA GLY A 118 -14.46 9.40 0.53
C GLY A 118 -15.66 9.74 1.42
N TRP A 119 -16.89 9.51 0.95
CA TRP A 119 -18.11 9.78 1.73
C TRP A 119 -18.26 8.85 2.94
N LEU A 120 -18.00 7.55 2.76
CA LEU A 120 -17.99 6.57 3.86
C LEU A 120 -16.92 6.91 4.90
N SER A 121 -15.74 7.36 4.47
CA SER A 121 -14.66 7.77 5.38
C SER A 121 -14.98 9.03 6.18
N HIS A 122 -15.87 9.89 5.70
CA HIS A 122 -16.29 11.09 6.45
C HIS A 122 -17.33 10.76 7.53
N LYS A 123 -18.12 9.68 7.36
CA LYS A 123 -19.16 9.27 8.32
C LYS A 123 -18.71 8.24 9.35
N GLY A 124 -17.59 7.56 9.12
CA GLY A 124 -17.02 6.54 9.99
C GLY A 124 -16.09 7.09 11.07
#